data_AF-A0A8T2UHR2-F1
#
_entry.id   AF-A0A8T2UHR2-F1
#
_cell.length_a   1.000
_cell.length_b   1.000
_cell.length_c   1.000
_cell.angle_alpha   90.00
_cell.angle_beta   90.00
_cell.angle_gamma   90.00
#
_symmetry.space_group_name_H-M   'P 1'
#
loop_
_entity.id
_entity.type
_entity.pdbx_description
1 polymer ?
#
loop_
_entity_poly.entity_id
_entity_poly.type
_entity_poly.pdbx_seq_one_letter_code
_entity_poly.pdbx_strand_id
1 'polypeptide(L)' 'MTSNPIFHARTKHIEVHYHYVREKAMNNEVQVSFVGTKDQVVDIFTKSLDGPKLQRFNYILGMKEIPFET' A
#
# COMPACT_ATOMS: atom_id res chain seq x y z
N MET A 1 11.40 -2.41 34.46
CA MET A 1 10.03 -1.88 34.64
C MET A 1 9.43 -1.67 33.26
N THR A 2 8.61 -2.60 32.76
CA THR A 2 7.96 -2.42 31.45
C THR A 2 6.60 -1.81 31.67
N SER A 3 6.52 -0.49 31.53
CA SER A 3 5.25 0.24 31.48
C SER A 3 4.59 -0.07 30.13
N ASN A 4 3.60 -0.95 30.16
CA ASN A 4 2.73 -1.37 29.06
C ASN A 4 3.40 -2.12 27.86
N PRO A 5 3.37 -3.47 27.87
CA PRO A 5 3.96 -4.30 26.81
C PRO A 5 3.29 -4.14 25.44
N ILE A 6 2.03 -3.67 25.38
CA ILE A 6 1.29 -3.49 24.12
C ILE A 6 1.85 -2.29 23.34
N PHE A 7 2.16 -1.19 24.02
CA PHE A 7 2.80 -0.03 23.38
C PHE A 7 4.21 -0.38 22.91
N HIS A 8 4.98 -1.09 23.74
CA HIS A 8 6.33 -1.50 23.38
C HIS A 8 6.35 -2.42 22.15
N ALA A 9 5.39 -3.35 22.03
CA ALA A 9 5.25 -4.20 20.86
C ALA A 9 4.92 -3.39 19.59
N ARG A 10 3.96 -2.46 19.64
CA ARG A 10 3.60 -1.60 18.48
C ARG A 10 4.77 -0.74 18.02
N THR A 11 5.48 -0.10 18.95
CA THR A 11 6.67 0.70 18.65
C THR A 11 7.76 -0.16 18.00
N LYS A 12 8.00 -1.36 18.54
CA LYS A 12 8.96 -2.32 17.97
C LYS A 12 8.58 -2.73 16.54
N HIS A 13 7.31 -2.99 16.24
CA HIS A 13 6.87 -3.33 14.89
C HIS A 13 7.14 -2.19 13.89
N ILE A 14 6.86 -0.94 14.28
CA ILE A 14 7.15 0.24 13.44
C ILE A 14 8.65 0.35 13.18
N GLU A 15 9.46 0.23 14.24
CA GLU A 15 10.92 0.31 14.16
C GLU A 15 11.49 -0.75 13.20
N VAL A 16 11.08 -2.01 13.34
CA VAL A 16 11.53 -3.12 12.48
C VAL A 16 11.17 -2.87 11.02
N HIS A 17 9.92 -2.49 10.71
CA HIS A 17 9.50 -2.23 9.34
C HIS A 17 10.20 -1.01 8.73
N TYR A 18 10.40 0.04 9.53
CA TYR A 18 11.11 1.24 9.09
C TYR A 18 12.55 0.95 8.71
N HIS A 19 13.28 0.22 9.58
CA HIS A 19 14.68 -0.15 9.31
C HIS A 19 14.80 -1.02 8.05
N TYR A 20 13.91 -2.00 7.89
CA TYR A 20 13.90 -2.86 6.70
C TYR A 20 13.69 -2.06 5.40
N VAL A 21 12.66 -1.22 5.34
CA VAL A 21 12.38 -0.43 4.13
C VAL A 21 13.51 0.57 3.85
N ARG A 22 14.07 1.18 4.89
CA ARG A 22 15.20 2.11 4.76
C ARG A 22 16.45 1.41 4.22
N GLU A 23 16.78 0.22 4.71
CA GLU A 23 17.90 -0.59 4.21
C GLU A 23 17.73 -0.90 2.72
N LYS A 24 16.54 -1.37 2.32
CA LYS A 24 16.23 -1.65 0.91
C LYS A 24 16.32 -0.42 0.01
N ALA A 25 15.89 0.73 0.51
CA ALA A 25 16.05 2.00 -0.21
C ALA A 25 17.53 2.41 -0.33
N MET A 26 18.33 2.27 0.73
CA MET A 26 19.76 2.59 0.71
C MET A 26 20.56 1.67 -0.23
N ASN A 27 20.16 0.41 -0.35
CA ASN A 27 20.75 -0.55 -1.29
C ASN A 27 20.27 -0.36 -2.74
N ASN A 28 19.42 0.64 -3.02
CA ASN A 28 18.75 0.85 -4.31
C ASN A 28 17.92 -0.36 -4.80
N GLU A 29 17.53 -1.26 -3.90
CA GLU A 29 16.63 -2.37 -4.21
C GLU A 29 15.18 -1.89 -4.37
N VAL A 30 14.83 -0.79 -3.70
CA VAL A 30 13.51 -0.16 -3.76
C VAL A 30 13.66 1.36 -3.92
N GLN A 31 12.96 1.93 -4.89
CA GLN A 31 12.83 3.38 -5.00
C GLN A 31 11.54 3.84 -4.31
N VAL A 32 11.67 4.71 -3.32
CA VAL A 32 10.51 5.30 -2.64
C VAL A 32 10.15 6.61 -3.33
N SER A 33 8.91 6.71 -3.81
CA SER A 33 8.35 7.94 -4.38
C SER A 33 7.00 8.25 -3.73
N PHE A 34 6.72 9.53 -3.57
CA PHE A 34 5.41 9.97 -3.08
C PHE A 34 4.38 9.86 -4.21
N VAL A 35 3.25 9.23 -3.91
CA VAL A 35 2.08 9.16 -4.79
C VAL A 35 0.91 9.79 -4.06
N GLY A 36 0.27 10.79 -4.67
CA GLY A 36 -0.91 11.43 -4.09
C GLY A 36 -2.07 10.45 -3.94
N THR A 37 -2.94 10.66 -2.95
CA THR A 37 -4.07 9.76 -2.63
C THR A 37 -5.03 9.53 -3.81
N LYS A 38 -5.13 10.51 -4.72
CA LYS A 38 -5.96 10.37 -5.93
C LYS A 38 -5.33 9.44 -6.96
N ASP A 39 -4.01 9.25 -6.93
CA ASP A 39 -3.24 8.52 -7.93
C ASP A 39 -2.69 7.19 -7.41
N GLN A 40 -3.00 6.84 -6.16
CA GLN A 40 -2.57 5.60 -5.52
C GLN A 40 -3.39 4.40 -6.00
N VAL A 41 -3.08 3.90 -7.21
CA VAL A 41 -3.76 2.75 -7.86
C VAL A 41 -3.86 1.52 -6.97
N VAL A 42 -2.85 1.28 -6.12
CA VAL A 42 -2.81 0.15 -5.16
C VAL A 42 -3.97 0.14 -4.15
N ASP A 43 -4.67 1.26 -3.98
CA ASP A 43 -5.87 1.33 -3.14
C ASP A 43 -6.94 0.31 -3.58
N ILE A 44 -6.96 -0.09 -4.86
CA ILE A 44 -7.89 -1.12 -5.37
C ILE A 44 -7.77 -2.47 -4.64
N PHE A 45 -6.58 -2.80 -4.13
CA PHE A 45 -6.31 -4.07 -3.45
C PHE A 45 -6.42 -3.99 -1.93
N THR A 46 -6.51 -2.78 -1.37
CA THR A 46 -6.41 -2.55 0.08
C THR A 46 -7.61 -1.85 0.68
N LYS A 47 -8.50 -1.28 -0.14
CA LYS A 47 -9.64 -0.47 0.29
C LYS A 47 -10.88 -0.78 -0.53
N SER A 48 -12.04 -0.52 0.06
CA SER A 48 -13.29 -0.35 -0.67
C SER A 48 -13.28 1.04 -1.32
N LEU A 49 -13.38 1.08 -2.65
CA LEU A 49 -13.39 2.32 -3.43
C LEU A 49 -14.79 2.64 -3.94
N ASP A 50 -15.07 3.93 -4.14
CA ASP A 50 -16.26 4.37 -4.85
C ASP A 50 -16.16 4.03 -6.34
N GLY A 51 -17.32 3.85 -6.97
CA GLY A 51 -17.42 3.42 -8.38
C GLY A 51 -16.53 4.22 -9.35
N PRO A 52 -16.54 5.56 -9.32
CA PRO A 52 -15.70 6.36 -10.22
C PRO A 52 -14.20 6.15 -10.02
N LYS A 53 -13.73 6.06 -8.77
CA LYS A 53 -12.29 5.84 -8.49
C LYS A 53 -11.87 4.43 -8.90
N LEU A 54 -12.72 3.43 -8.65
CA LEU A 54 -12.49 2.05 -9.08
C LEU A 54 -12.39 1.95 -10.61
N GLN A 55 -13.33 2.56 -11.35
CA GLN A 55 -13.30 2.59 -12.82
C GLN A 55 -12.03 3.23 -13.36
N ARG A 56 -11.61 4.37 -12.79
CA ARG A 56 -10.34 5.03 -13.18
C ARG A 56 -9.14 4.12 -12.95
N PHE A 57 -9.06 3.44 -11.81
CA PHE A 57 -7.94 2.55 -11.52
C PHE A 57 -7.96 1.28 -12.37
N ASN A 58 -9.13 0.72 -12.68
CA ASN A 58 -9.26 -0.39 -13.65
C ASN A 58 -8.72 0.01 -15.02
N TYR A 59 -9.05 1.22 -15.48
CA TYR A 59 -8.52 1.75 -16.74
C TYR A 59 -6.99 1.89 -16.71
N ILE A 60 -6.42 2.45 -15.63
CA ILE A 60 -4.97 2.59 -15.47
C ILE A 60 -4.26 1.23 -15.43
N LEU A 61 -4.89 0.22 -14.81
CA LEU A 61 -4.39 -1.15 -14.76
C LEU A 61 -4.55 -1.91 -16.08
N GLY A 62 -5.25 -1.36 -17.07
CA GLY A 62 -5.54 -2.03 -18.34
C GLY A 62 -6.50 -3.22 -18.17
N MET A 63 -7.33 -3.22 -17.12
CA MET A 63 -8.33 -4.26 -16.92
C MET A 63 -9.39 -4.17 -18.02
N LYS A 64 -9.74 -5.32 -18.60
CA LYS A 64 -10.80 -5.45 -19.59
C LYS A 64 -12.00 -6.11 -18.95
N GLU A 65 -13.18 -5.60 -19.25
CA GLU A 65 -14.40 -6.32 -18.95
C GLU A 65 -14.40 -7.61 -19.77
N ILE A 66 -14.54 -8.73 -19.06
CA ILE A 66 -14.72 -10.03 -19.69
C ILE A 66 -16.22 -10.15 -19.94
N PRO A 67 -16.67 -10.35 -21.19
CA PRO A 67 -18.08 -10.58 -21.45
C PRO A 67 -18.53 -11.80 -20.64
N PHE A 68 -19.64 -11.66 -19.90
CA PHE A 68 -20.30 -12.81 -19.33
C PHE A 68 -20.99 -13.56 -20.48
N GLU A 69 -20.40 -14.68 -20.90
CA GLU A 69 -21.11 -15.65 -21.74
C GLU A 69 -22.17 -16.35 -20.87
N THR A 70 -23.43 -16.34 -21.34
CA THR A 70 -24.57 -17.05 -20.73
C THR A 70 -24.73 -18.41 -21.36
#